data_AF-A0A0G0HJP3-F1
#
_entry.id   AF-A0A0G0HJP3-F1
#
_cell.length_a   1.000
_cell.length_b   1.000
_cell.length_c   1.000
_cell.angle_alpha   90.00
_cell.angle_beta   90.00
_cell.angle_gamma   90.00
#
_symmetry.space_group_name_H-M   'P 1'
#
loop_
_entity.id
_entity.type
_entity.pdbx_description
1 polymer ?
#
loop_
_entity_poly.entity_id
_entity_poly.type
_entity_poly.pdbx_seq_one_letter_code
_entity_poly.pdbx_strand_id
1 'polypeptide(L)'
;MADTEESIDSMDCNNFYYKNELCYNMMGILQSSKCKNCAFVFYSNEVEYSENCHNLTSAIGCNAIRKGQYMILNKEYSKEDFYKIKEKIDEQMKKEGTYGQFFPPALAPFGFNETLGYDYYPITKMEAMKKGFKWQDQATGTYGKETIKEKGMPQTIAEVTDDILNQVLVCKDCKKNFRITKSELDFYKRMNLPLPRKDFECRHQDRMKKRNPRKLWHRSCMCELKNHLHGTQKCKNEFETSYSPDRPEIVYCETCYQQEVY
;
A
#
# COMPACT_ATOMS: atom_id res chain seq x y z
N MET A 1 -1.63 10.68 7.33
CA MET A 1 -0.41 11.34 6.83
C MET A 1 0.72 10.32 6.76
N ALA A 2 1.39 10.26 5.63
CA ALA A 2 2.70 9.62 5.44
C ALA A 2 3.60 10.44 4.49
N ASP A 3 3.35 11.76 4.45
CA ASP A 3 4.31 12.84 4.77
C ASP A 3 3.80 14.19 4.20
N THR A 4 4.16 15.30 4.87
CA THR A 4 3.57 16.62 4.63
C THR A 4 4.50 17.76 5.04
N GLU A 5 4.61 18.78 4.20
CA GLU A 5 4.76 20.20 4.54
C GLU A 5 4.06 20.98 3.40
N GLU A 6 3.58 22.22 3.48
CA GLU A 6 3.24 23.08 4.62
C GLU A 6 1.71 23.25 4.50
N SER A 7 0.93 22.45 5.26
CA SER A 7 -0.48 22.16 4.95
C SER A 7 -1.48 22.88 5.85
N ILE A 8 -2.58 23.42 5.31
CA ILE A 8 -3.72 23.93 6.11
C ILE A 8 -5.07 23.37 5.60
N ASP A 9 -5.97 23.09 6.55
CA ASP A 9 -7.28 22.41 6.48
C ASP A 9 -7.35 21.15 5.60
N SER A 10 -6.78 20.06 6.12
CA SER A 10 -6.51 18.78 5.43
C SER A 10 -7.56 17.66 5.62
N MET A 11 -7.65 16.71 4.68
CA MET A 11 -8.19 15.35 4.93
C MET A 11 -7.51 14.23 4.11
N ASP A 12 -7.30 13.09 4.77
CA ASP A 12 -6.84 11.77 4.28
C ASP A 12 -5.56 11.74 3.44
N CYS A 13 -4.58 12.48 3.95
CA CYS A 13 -3.31 12.74 3.31
C CYS A 13 -2.36 11.53 3.19
N ASN A 14 -1.92 11.22 1.96
CA ASN A 14 -0.87 10.22 1.66
C ASN A 14 0.32 10.75 0.82
N ASN A 15 0.43 12.07 0.56
CA ASN A 15 1.70 12.85 0.54
C ASN A 15 1.51 14.28 -0.02
N PHE A 16 2.15 15.29 0.57
CA PHE A 16 2.05 16.72 0.21
C PHE A 16 3.38 17.44 0.43
N TYR A 17 3.90 18.19 -0.56
CA TYR A 17 5.21 18.82 -0.43
C TYR A 17 5.27 20.28 -0.91
N TYR A 18 5.12 21.16 0.09
CA TYR A 18 5.38 22.60 0.25
C TYR A 18 4.32 23.62 -0.25
N LYS A 19 3.79 24.36 0.75
CA LYS A 19 2.81 25.48 0.72
C LYS A 19 1.46 25.17 0.08
N ASN A 20 0.60 24.45 0.82
CA ASN A 20 -0.67 23.94 0.37
C ASN A 20 -1.83 24.28 1.33
N GLU A 21 -2.94 24.80 0.81
CA GLU A 21 -4.07 25.33 1.60
C GLU A 21 -5.44 24.82 1.13
N LEU A 22 -6.26 24.43 2.10
CA LEU A 22 -7.62 23.85 2.03
C LEU A 22 -7.72 22.52 1.24
N CYS A 23 -7.13 21.46 1.80
CA CYS A 23 -6.86 20.17 1.15
C CYS A 23 -7.85 19.05 1.55
N TYR A 24 -8.50 18.33 0.64
CA TYR A 24 -9.34 17.15 0.98
C TYR A 24 -9.15 15.95 0.02
N ASN A 25 -9.13 14.74 0.59
CA ASN A 25 -8.92 13.43 -0.04
C ASN A 25 -7.85 13.46 -1.16
N MET A 26 -6.58 13.50 -0.78
CA MET A 26 -5.51 13.68 -1.77
C MET A 26 -4.30 12.77 -1.50
N MET A 27 -3.77 12.21 -2.59
CA MET A 27 -2.68 11.24 -2.58
C MET A 27 -1.57 11.68 -3.53
N GLY A 28 -0.34 11.87 -3.02
CA GLY A 28 0.82 12.23 -3.84
C GLY A 28 0.64 13.57 -4.55
N ILE A 29 0.77 14.66 -3.81
CA ILE A 29 0.63 16.03 -4.30
C ILE A 29 1.96 16.78 -4.12
N LEU A 30 2.33 17.60 -5.10
CA LEU A 30 3.58 18.36 -5.10
C LEU A 30 3.31 19.78 -5.61
N GLN A 31 3.69 20.80 -4.82
CA GLN A 31 3.63 22.22 -5.16
C GLN A 31 2.33 22.62 -5.92
N SER A 32 1.17 22.33 -5.32
CA SER A 32 -0.15 22.51 -5.96
C SER A 32 -1.16 23.13 -4.98
N SER A 33 -2.06 23.97 -5.51
CA SER A 33 -3.02 24.77 -4.72
C SER A 33 -4.47 24.54 -5.15
N LYS A 34 -5.42 24.70 -4.21
CA LYS A 34 -6.88 24.57 -4.47
C LYS A 34 -7.28 23.27 -5.19
N CYS A 35 -6.59 22.18 -4.91
CA CYS A 35 -6.88 20.87 -5.50
C CYS A 35 -7.78 20.05 -4.55
N LYS A 36 -8.69 19.23 -5.10
CA LYS A 36 -9.62 18.40 -4.30
C LYS A 36 -9.87 17.02 -4.91
N ASN A 37 -9.92 15.98 -4.08
CA ASN A 37 -10.25 14.60 -4.49
C ASN A 37 -9.33 14.07 -5.62
N CYS A 38 -8.01 14.25 -5.49
CA CYS A 38 -7.04 13.99 -6.57
C CYS A 38 -5.95 12.98 -6.18
N ALA A 39 -5.37 12.30 -7.18
CA ALA A 39 -4.23 11.41 -7.00
C ALA A 39 -3.10 11.73 -7.99
N PHE A 40 -1.84 11.80 -7.53
CA PHE A 40 -0.66 12.07 -8.35
C PHE A 40 -0.79 13.36 -9.20
N VAL A 41 -1.08 14.47 -8.51
CA VAL A 41 -1.24 15.80 -9.15
C VAL A 41 -0.13 16.74 -8.70
N PHE A 42 0.64 17.25 -9.67
CA PHE A 42 1.87 18.02 -9.41
C PHE A 42 1.86 19.37 -10.14
N TYR A 43 2.46 20.39 -9.52
CA TYR A 43 2.65 21.74 -10.09
C TYR A 43 1.37 22.38 -10.66
N SER A 44 0.22 22.16 -10.02
CA SER A 44 -1.09 22.48 -10.59
C SER A 44 -1.96 23.35 -9.66
N ASN A 45 -2.94 24.04 -10.23
CA ASN A 45 -3.93 24.85 -9.53
C ASN A 45 -5.34 24.46 -9.96
N GLU A 46 -6.32 24.57 -9.04
CA GLU A 46 -7.76 24.40 -9.33
C GLU A 46 -8.08 23.08 -10.09
N VAL A 47 -7.48 21.98 -9.62
CA VAL A 47 -7.68 20.63 -10.17
C VAL A 47 -8.58 19.80 -9.26
N GLU A 48 -9.63 19.22 -9.83
CA GLU A 48 -10.66 18.47 -9.11
C GLU A 48 -10.83 17.06 -9.71
N TYR A 49 -11.03 16.05 -8.87
CA TYR A 49 -11.38 14.67 -9.28
C TYR A 49 -10.47 14.09 -10.38
N SER A 50 -9.17 14.40 -10.34
CA SER A 50 -8.22 14.08 -11.41
C SER A 50 -7.07 13.20 -10.92
N GLU A 51 -6.52 12.40 -11.83
CA GLU A 51 -5.47 11.42 -11.56
C GLU A 51 -4.25 11.63 -12.46
N ASN A 52 -3.02 11.46 -11.95
CA ASN A 52 -1.78 11.48 -12.73
C ASN A 52 -1.65 12.73 -13.63
N CYS A 53 -1.95 13.95 -13.15
CA CYS A 53 -2.00 15.19 -13.96
C CYS A 53 -0.97 16.23 -13.49
N HIS A 54 -0.12 16.75 -14.39
CA HIS A 54 0.96 17.68 -14.02
C HIS A 54 0.92 19.00 -14.82
N ASN A 55 1.14 20.14 -14.16
CA ASN A 55 1.16 21.50 -14.74
C ASN A 55 -0.19 22.01 -15.28
N LEU A 56 -1.29 21.79 -14.58
CA LEU A 56 -2.63 22.24 -14.98
C LEU A 56 -3.06 23.51 -14.22
N THR A 57 -3.76 24.43 -14.90
CA THR A 57 -4.25 25.69 -14.28
C THR A 57 -5.70 25.62 -13.78
N SER A 58 -6.53 24.79 -14.41
CA SER A 58 -7.90 24.47 -13.98
C SER A 58 -8.35 23.17 -14.66
N ALA A 59 -8.85 22.19 -13.91
CA ALA A 59 -9.33 20.93 -14.51
C ALA A 59 -10.32 20.14 -13.65
N ILE A 60 -11.16 19.33 -14.30
CA ILE A 60 -12.10 18.39 -13.67
C ILE A 60 -12.04 17.04 -14.37
N GLY A 61 -11.93 15.94 -13.61
CA GLY A 61 -12.08 14.59 -14.15
C GLY A 61 -10.99 14.16 -15.14
N CYS A 62 -9.80 14.76 -15.07
CA CYS A 62 -8.73 14.51 -16.04
C CYS A 62 -7.81 13.36 -15.59
N ASN A 63 -7.23 12.65 -16.55
CA ASN A 63 -6.26 11.57 -16.31
C ASN A 63 -5.05 11.71 -17.26
N ALA A 64 -3.84 11.50 -16.73
CA ALA A 64 -2.57 11.43 -17.48
C ALA A 64 -2.17 12.69 -18.27
N ILE A 65 -2.78 13.85 -17.99
CA ILE A 65 -2.48 15.11 -18.70
C ILE A 65 -1.11 15.69 -18.28
N ARG A 66 -0.39 16.26 -19.25
CA ARG A 66 0.87 16.97 -19.07
C ARG A 66 0.73 18.36 -19.69
N LYS A 67 0.51 19.37 -18.84
CA LYS A 67 0.14 20.76 -19.18
C LYS A 67 -1.28 20.90 -19.75
N GLY A 68 -2.03 21.87 -19.26
CA GLY A 68 -3.38 22.18 -19.74
C GLY A 68 -4.11 23.23 -18.90
N GLN A 69 -5.20 23.78 -19.45
CA GLN A 69 -6.06 24.77 -18.78
C GLN A 69 -7.51 24.53 -19.17
N TYR A 70 -8.46 24.90 -18.31
CA TYR A 70 -9.90 24.81 -18.57
C TYR A 70 -10.34 23.43 -19.11
N MET A 71 -9.82 22.35 -18.52
CA MET A 71 -10.01 20.99 -19.02
C MET A 71 -11.12 20.23 -18.28
N ILE A 72 -11.99 19.55 -19.03
CA ILE A 72 -13.01 18.64 -18.47
C ILE A 72 -12.91 17.32 -19.22
N LEU A 73 -12.70 16.21 -18.49
CA LEU A 73 -12.54 14.87 -19.06
C LEU A 73 -11.51 14.83 -20.22
N ASN A 74 -10.30 15.35 -19.97
CA ASN A 74 -9.19 15.45 -20.93
C ASN A 74 -9.43 16.33 -22.17
N LYS A 75 -10.52 17.12 -22.24
CA LYS A 75 -10.79 18.07 -23.32
C LYS A 75 -10.69 19.51 -22.81
N GLU A 76 -9.97 20.38 -23.53
CA GLU A 76 -9.89 21.83 -23.28
C GLU A 76 -11.15 22.56 -23.82
N TYR A 77 -11.57 23.60 -23.11
CA TYR A 77 -12.74 24.43 -23.41
C TYR A 77 -12.36 25.93 -23.36
N SER A 78 -13.27 26.79 -23.84
CA SER A 78 -13.20 28.22 -23.48
C SER A 78 -13.33 28.37 -21.96
N LYS A 79 -12.82 29.49 -21.42
CA LYS A 79 -12.92 29.79 -19.98
C LYS A 79 -14.39 29.88 -19.55
N GLU A 80 -15.22 30.48 -20.40
CA GLU A 80 -16.64 30.72 -20.20
C GLU A 80 -17.42 29.39 -20.18
N ASP A 81 -17.17 28.51 -21.15
CA ASP A 81 -17.80 27.19 -21.19
C ASP A 81 -17.32 26.28 -20.05
N PHE A 82 -16.05 26.36 -19.67
CA PHE A 82 -15.50 25.58 -18.55
C PHE A 82 -16.25 25.86 -17.24
N TYR A 83 -16.38 27.12 -16.84
CA TYR A 83 -17.08 27.46 -15.59
C TYR A 83 -18.58 27.14 -15.67
N LYS A 84 -19.21 27.33 -16.83
CA LYS A 84 -20.62 26.97 -17.08
C LYS A 84 -20.90 25.46 -17.05
N ILE A 85 -19.94 24.63 -17.45
CA ILE A 85 -20.04 23.17 -17.34
C ILE A 85 -19.71 22.74 -15.91
N LYS A 86 -18.69 23.33 -15.28
CA LYS A 86 -18.32 23.08 -13.88
C LYS A 86 -19.48 23.26 -12.92
N GLU A 87 -20.23 24.37 -13.03
CA GLU A 87 -21.38 24.65 -12.17
C GLU A 87 -22.41 23.51 -12.20
N LYS A 88 -22.76 23.03 -13.41
CA LYS A 88 -23.68 21.90 -13.61
C LYS A 88 -23.16 20.59 -13.03
N ILE A 89 -21.84 20.32 -13.16
CA ILE A 89 -21.21 19.15 -12.56
C ILE A 89 -21.30 19.24 -11.02
N ASP A 90 -20.95 20.40 -10.44
CA ASP A 90 -20.98 20.60 -9.00
C ASP A 90 -22.42 20.48 -8.44
N GLU A 91 -23.44 20.98 -9.14
CA GLU A 91 -24.86 20.79 -8.79
C GLU A 91 -25.30 19.33 -8.84
N GLN A 92 -24.96 18.62 -9.93
CA GLN A 92 -25.29 17.19 -10.08
C GLN A 92 -24.64 16.36 -8.97
N MET A 93 -23.34 16.56 -8.72
CA MET A 93 -22.62 15.82 -7.67
C MET A 93 -23.15 16.11 -6.26
N LYS A 94 -23.64 17.33 -5.99
CA LYS A 94 -24.30 17.65 -4.72
C LYS A 94 -25.62 16.90 -4.57
N LYS A 95 -26.44 16.84 -5.64
CA LYS A 95 -27.70 16.08 -5.66
C LYS A 95 -27.48 14.57 -5.48
N GLU A 96 -26.39 14.04 -6.02
CA GLU A 96 -26.01 12.63 -5.90
C GLU A 96 -25.25 12.29 -4.61
N GLY A 97 -24.89 13.28 -3.78
CA GLY A 97 -24.10 13.09 -2.56
C GLY A 97 -22.63 12.72 -2.81
N THR A 98 -22.14 12.83 -4.05
CA THR A 98 -20.77 12.49 -4.45
C THR A 98 -19.82 13.69 -4.36
N TYR A 99 -20.34 14.91 -4.26
CA TYR A 99 -19.53 16.12 -4.12
C TYR A 99 -18.68 16.07 -2.84
N GLY A 100 -17.37 16.23 -2.97
CA GLY A 100 -16.40 16.17 -1.88
C GLY A 100 -15.87 14.77 -1.55
N GLN A 101 -16.38 13.72 -2.19
CA GLN A 101 -15.91 12.34 -1.97
C GLN A 101 -14.70 12.01 -2.86
N PHE A 102 -13.83 11.12 -2.37
CA PHE A 102 -12.76 10.54 -3.20
C PHE A 102 -13.33 9.58 -4.25
N PHE A 103 -12.48 9.09 -5.16
CA PHE A 103 -12.88 8.11 -6.17
C PHE A 103 -13.54 6.88 -5.52
N PRO A 104 -14.77 6.51 -5.91
CA PRO A 104 -15.45 5.37 -5.32
C PRO A 104 -14.75 4.06 -5.69
N PRO A 105 -14.78 3.03 -4.82
CA PRO A 105 -14.20 1.70 -5.08
C PRO A 105 -14.53 1.07 -6.44
N ALA A 106 -15.69 1.41 -7.02
CA ALA A 106 -16.11 0.94 -8.33
C ALA A 106 -15.20 1.41 -9.50
N LEU A 107 -14.51 2.55 -9.36
CA LEU A 107 -13.56 3.05 -10.35
C LEU A 107 -12.20 2.36 -10.29
N ALA A 108 -11.88 1.64 -9.21
CA ALA A 108 -10.60 0.94 -9.11
C ALA A 108 -10.42 -0.06 -10.27
N PRO A 109 -9.28 -0.03 -10.98
CA PRO A 109 -9.04 -0.94 -12.12
C PRO A 109 -8.71 -2.38 -11.70
N PHE A 110 -8.43 -2.63 -10.42
CA PHE A 110 -8.00 -3.92 -9.87
C PHE A 110 -8.96 -4.41 -8.76
N GLY A 111 -8.91 -5.69 -8.43
CA GLY A 111 -9.57 -6.27 -7.27
C GLY A 111 -8.86 -5.88 -5.97
N PHE A 112 -9.58 -5.74 -4.86
CA PHE A 112 -8.99 -5.35 -3.56
C PHE A 112 -7.84 -6.27 -3.13
N ASN A 113 -7.98 -7.57 -3.38
CA ASN A 113 -6.99 -8.61 -3.10
C ASN A 113 -5.71 -8.55 -3.96
N GLU A 114 -5.66 -7.68 -4.97
CA GLU A 114 -4.46 -7.37 -5.75
C GLU A 114 -3.76 -6.09 -5.26
N THR A 115 -4.34 -5.38 -4.28
CA THR A 115 -3.84 -4.09 -3.79
C THR A 115 -3.08 -4.24 -2.47
N LEU A 116 -2.19 -3.26 -2.19
CA LEU A 116 -1.56 -3.09 -0.87
C LEU A 116 -2.60 -2.95 0.28
N GLY A 117 -3.85 -2.58 -0.02
CA GLY A 117 -4.92 -2.58 0.96
C GLY A 117 -5.16 -3.96 1.58
N TYR A 118 -5.05 -5.02 0.78
CA TYR A 118 -5.19 -6.40 1.24
C TYR A 118 -3.94 -6.91 2.00
N ASP A 119 -2.73 -6.50 1.61
CA ASP A 119 -1.50 -6.84 2.35
C ASP A 119 -1.48 -6.26 3.78
N TYR A 120 -2.13 -5.12 3.99
CA TYR A 120 -2.21 -4.44 5.29
C TYR A 120 -3.48 -4.75 6.08
N TYR A 121 -4.61 -4.91 5.39
CA TYR A 121 -5.93 -5.14 5.96
C TYR A 121 -6.64 -6.26 5.19
N PRO A 122 -6.18 -7.52 5.35
CA PRO A 122 -6.79 -8.66 4.67
C PRO A 122 -8.23 -8.83 5.15
N ILE A 123 -9.17 -8.86 4.20
CA ILE A 123 -10.60 -9.08 4.42
C ILE A 123 -11.08 -10.17 3.47
N THR A 124 -12.20 -10.82 3.83
CA THR A 124 -12.83 -11.80 2.95
C THR A 124 -13.42 -11.15 1.70
N LYS A 125 -13.61 -11.95 0.64
CA LYS A 125 -14.32 -11.53 -0.58
C LYS A 125 -15.69 -10.92 -0.27
N MET A 126 -16.44 -11.53 0.65
CA MET A 126 -17.77 -11.06 1.06
C MET A 126 -17.71 -9.67 1.71
N GLU A 127 -16.73 -9.42 2.58
CA GLU A 127 -16.53 -8.10 3.20
C GLU A 127 -16.07 -7.05 2.18
N ALA A 128 -15.20 -7.43 1.24
CA ALA A 128 -14.76 -6.54 0.16
C ALA A 128 -15.94 -6.11 -0.72
N MET A 129 -16.77 -7.07 -1.14
CA MET A 129 -17.99 -6.80 -1.92
C MET A 129 -19.01 -5.95 -1.14
N LYS A 130 -19.19 -6.21 0.16
CA LYS A 130 -20.06 -5.38 1.04
C LYS A 130 -19.57 -3.93 1.16
N LYS A 131 -18.26 -3.69 1.02
CA LYS A 131 -17.64 -2.35 0.98
C LYS A 131 -17.57 -1.76 -0.44
N GLY A 132 -18.17 -2.41 -1.45
CA GLY A 132 -18.19 -1.95 -2.84
C GLY A 132 -16.90 -2.19 -3.63
N PHE A 133 -15.91 -2.90 -3.08
CA PHE A 133 -14.69 -3.24 -3.81
C PHE A 133 -14.92 -4.40 -4.79
N LYS A 134 -14.20 -4.36 -5.91
CA LYS A 134 -14.02 -5.50 -6.81
C LYS A 134 -13.15 -6.57 -6.14
N TRP A 135 -13.26 -7.80 -6.62
CA TRP A 135 -12.42 -8.92 -6.20
C TRP A 135 -11.92 -9.67 -7.43
N GLN A 136 -10.64 -10.04 -7.43
CA GLN A 136 -10.03 -10.85 -8.48
C GLN A 136 -10.12 -12.33 -8.10
N ASP A 137 -10.85 -13.09 -8.91
CA ASP A 137 -10.93 -14.56 -8.78
C ASP A 137 -9.88 -15.28 -9.66
N GLN A 138 -9.34 -14.63 -10.69
CA GLN A 138 -8.34 -15.23 -11.56
C GLN A 138 -6.95 -15.10 -10.94
N ALA A 139 -6.30 -16.24 -10.66
CA ALA A 139 -4.92 -16.25 -10.21
C ALA A 139 -3.99 -15.74 -11.32
N THR A 140 -3.24 -14.66 -11.03
CA THR A 140 -2.31 -14.07 -11.99
C THR A 140 -1.11 -14.97 -12.26
N GLY A 141 -0.53 -14.89 -13.46
CA GLY A 141 0.74 -15.55 -13.79
C GLY A 141 0.61 -16.78 -14.69
N THR A 142 1.71 -17.52 -14.83
CA THR A 142 1.81 -18.70 -15.69
C THR A 142 1.84 -19.98 -14.85
N TYR A 143 1.22 -21.06 -15.34
CA TYR A 143 1.11 -22.35 -14.66
C TYR A 143 1.36 -23.50 -15.64
N GLY A 144 1.98 -24.60 -15.16
CA GLY A 144 2.22 -25.81 -15.95
C GLY A 144 3.22 -25.65 -17.11
N LYS A 145 4.06 -24.60 -17.08
CA LYS A 145 5.11 -24.31 -18.07
C LYS A 145 6.52 -24.44 -17.50
N GLU A 146 6.67 -25.02 -16.31
CA GLU A 146 7.99 -25.31 -15.74
C GLU A 146 8.77 -26.33 -16.57
N THR A 147 10.03 -25.98 -16.85
CA THR A 147 11.02 -26.88 -17.45
C THR A 147 11.71 -27.72 -16.36
N ILE A 148 11.82 -27.18 -15.14
CA ILE A 148 12.31 -27.90 -13.96
C ILE A 148 11.17 -28.07 -12.94
N LYS A 149 10.81 -29.33 -12.66
CA LYS A 149 9.82 -29.69 -11.63
C LYS A 149 10.37 -29.43 -10.23
N GLU A 150 9.48 -29.22 -9.25
CA GLU A 150 9.83 -28.83 -7.88
C GLU A 150 10.93 -29.69 -7.23
N LYS A 151 10.88 -31.02 -7.42
CA LYS A 151 11.87 -31.98 -6.89
C LYS A 151 13.23 -31.93 -7.59
N GLY A 152 13.30 -31.43 -8.82
CA GLY A 152 14.52 -31.32 -9.63
C GLY A 152 15.23 -29.97 -9.48
N MET A 153 14.73 -29.04 -8.66
CA MET A 153 15.42 -27.78 -8.42
C MET A 153 16.68 -27.98 -7.57
N PRO A 154 17.86 -27.45 -7.96
CA PRO A 154 19.12 -27.56 -7.21
C PRO A 154 18.96 -27.23 -5.72
N GLN A 155 19.58 -27.99 -4.82
CA GLN A 155 19.46 -27.80 -3.37
C GLN A 155 20.41 -26.72 -2.85
N THR A 156 21.64 -26.70 -3.34
CA THR A 156 22.65 -25.68 -3.01
C THR A 156 22.95 -24.79 -4.21
N ILE A 157 23.56 -23.63 -3.96
CA ILE A 157 23.97 -22.71 -5.04
C ILE A 157 25.20 -23.22 -5.81
N ALA A 158 25.99 -24.12 -5.22
CA ALA A 158 27.14 -24.76 -5.86
C ALA A 158 26.73 -25.69 -7.02
N GLU A 159 25.52 -26.24 -6.97
CA GLU A 159 24.92 -27.04 -8.05
C GLU A 159 24.40 -26.19 -9.23
N VAL A 160 24.37 -24.86 -9.10
CA VAL A 160 23.67 -23.96 -10.05
C VAL A 160 24.60 -23.41 -11.11
N THR A 161 24.49 -23.96 -12.32
CA THR A 161 25.08 -23.39 -13.54
C THR A 161 24.23 -22.23 -14.09
N ASP A 162 24.80 -21.44 -15.00
CA ASP A 162 24.09 -20.31 -15.62
C ASP A 162 22.97 -20.75 -16.59
N ASP A 163 22.84 -22.04 -16.90
CA ASP A 163 21.70 -22.58 -17.65
C ASP A 163 20.35 -22.31 -16.96
N ILE A 164 20.34 -22.18 -15.63
CA ILE A 164 19.14 -21.85 -14.84
C ILE A 164 18.38 -20.60 -15.34
N LEU A 165 19.09 -19.68 -16.02
CA LEU A 165 18.51 -18.47 -16.60
C LEU A 165 17.55 -18.77 -17.76
N ASN A 166 17.75 -19.89 -18.47
CA ASN A 166 16.88 -20.39 -19.52
C ASN A 166 15.68 -21.17 -18.97
N GLN A 167 15.75 -21.61 -17.71
CA GLN A 167 14.79 -22.50 -17.10
C GLN A 167 13.58 -21.75 -16.51
N VAL A 168 12.45 -22.43 -16.50
CA VAL A 168 11.21 -21.99 -15.84
C VAL A 168 11.01 -22.85 -14.61
N LEU A 169 11.02 -22.21 -13.44
CA LEU A 169 10.86 -22.83 -12.13
C LEU A 169 9.37 -22.84 -11.72
N VAL A 170 9.06 -23.56 -10.65
CA VAL A 170 7.71 -23.65 -10.08
C VAL A 170 7.73 -23.35 -8.59
N CYS A 171 6.83 -22.48 -8.13
CA CYS A 171 6.70 -22.17 -6.71
C CYS A 171 6.18 -23.38 -5.94
N LYS A 172 6.84 -23.73 -4.82
CA LYS A 172 6.40 -24.76 -3.88
C LYS A 172 4.95 -24.57 -3.40
N ASP A 173 4.55 -23.33 -3.11
CA ASP A 173 3.29 -23.04 -2.44
C ASP A 173 2.14 -22.88 -3.43
N CYS A 174 2.20 -21.87 -4.31
CA CYS A 174 1.10 -21.52 -5.21
C CYS A 174 1.16 -22.21 -6.58
N LYS A 175 2.22 -22.97 -6.87
CA LYS A 175 2.52 -23.61 -8.18
C LYS A 175 2.64 -22.65 -9.38
N LYS A 176 2.69 -21.32 -9.15
CA LYS A 176 2.99 -20.33 -10.18
C LYS A 176 4.40 -20.54 -10.72
N ASN A 177 4.57 -20.39 -12.03
CA ASN A 177 5.87 -20.44 -12.69
C ASN A 177 6.62 -19.11 -12.55
N PHE A 178 7.94 -19.17 -12.35
CA PHE A 178 8.81 -18.00 -12.28
C PHE A 178 10.18 -18.30 -12.90
N ARG A 179 10.97 -17.25 -13.18
CA ARG A 179 12.35 -17.35 -13.70
C ARG A 179 13.30 -16.59 -12.78
N ILE A 180 14.59 -16.90 -12.89
CA ILE A 180 15.67 -16.18 -12.20
C ILE A 180 16.36 -15.27 -13.22
N THR A 181 16.55 -14.00 -12.87
CA THR A 181 17.35 -13.06 -13.66
C THR A 181 18.85 -13.22 -13.39
N LYS A 182 19.72 -12.75 -14.29
CA LYS A 182 21.19 -12.81 -14.10
C LYS A 182 21.62 -12.11 -12.80
N SER A 183 21.08 -10.91 -12.55
CA SER A 183 21.34 -10.14 -11.32
C SER A 183 20.92 -10.87 -10.04
N GLU A 184 19.80 -11.60 -10.06
CA GLU A 184 19.40 -12.45 -8.94
C GLU A 184 20.36 -13.65 -8.78
N LEU A 185 20.73 -14.33 -9.86
CA LEU A 185 21.66 -15.47 -9.80
C LEU A 185 23.01 -15.05 -9.21
N ASP A 186 23.56 -13.93 -9.67
CA ASP A 186 24.84 -13.41 -9.20
C ASP A 186 24.77 -12.97 -7.73
N PHE A 187 23.63 -12.43 -7.28
CA PHE A 187 23.37 -12.17 -5.87
C PHE A 187 23.36 -13.47 -5.05
N TYR A 188 22.62 -14.50 -5.48
CA TYR A 188 22.56 -15.79 -4.78
C TYR A 188 23.94 -16.46 -4.70
N LYS A 189 24.72 -16.47 -5.79
CA LYS A 189 26.11 -16.97 -5.83
C LYS A 189 27.01 -16.20 -4.86
N ARG A 190 27.02 -14.87 -4.91
CA ARG A 190 27.86 -14.03 -4.03
C ARG A 190 27.53 -14.19 -2.55
N MET A 191 26.25 -14.37 -2.21
CA MET A 191 25.81 -14.54 -0.82
C MET A 191 25.89 -15.99 -0.32
N ASN A 192 26.33 -16.94 -1.16
CA ASN A 192 26.28 -18.38 -0.92
C ASN A 192 24.87 -18.89 -0.49
N LEU A 193 23.82 -18.38 -1.15
CA LEU A 193 22.43 -18.67 -0.82
C LEU A 193 21.78 -19.57 -1.89
N PRO A 194 21.01 -20.60 -1.52
CA PRO A 194 20.28 -21.43 -2.48
C PRO A 194 19.20 -20.61 -3.20
N LEU A 195 18.84 -21.06 -4.41
CA LEU A 195 17.76 -20.46 -5.19
C LEU A 195 16.41 -20.51 -4.45
N PRO A 196 15.55 -19.50 -4.64
CA PRO A 196 14.28 -19.42 -3.94
C PRO A 196 13.35 -20.58 -4.35
N ARG A 197 12.76 -21.26 -3.37
CA ARG A 197 11.74 -22.31 -3.58
C ARG A 197 10.33 -21.77 -3.83
N LYS A 198 10.13 -20.47 -3.68
CA LYS A 198 8.86 -19.76 -3.83
C LYS A 198 9.05 -18.59 -4.78
N ASP A 199 8.02 -18.25 -5.53
CA ASP A 199 8.00 -17.07 -6.41
C ASP A 199 8.12 -15.75 -5.60
N PHE A 200 8.12 -14.61 -6.30
CA PHE A 200 8.24 -13.30 -5.66
C PHE A 200 7.11 -12.98 -4.66
N GLU A 201 5.87 -13.29 -5.01
CA GLU A 201 4.66 -12.93 -4.25
C GLU A 201 4.53 -13.79 -3.01
N CYS A 202 4.69 -15.12 -3.12
CA CYS A 202 4.72 -15.98 -1.93
C CYS A 202 5.88 -15.63 -0.99
N ARG A 203 7.07 -15.28 -1.53
CA ARG A 203 8.16 -14.73 -0.70
C ARG A 203 7.79 -13.38 -0.08
N HIS A 204 7.01 -12.53 -0.76
CA HIS A 204 6.56 -11.25 -0.22
C HIS A 204 5.59 -11.46 0.94
N GLN A 205 4.58 -12.31 0.76
CA GLN A 205 3.63 -12.71 1.80
C GLN A 205 4.34 -13.29 3.04
N ASP A 206 5.35 -14.16 2.85
CA ASP A 206 6.17 -14.67 3.96
C ASP A 206 6.92 -13.56 4.72
N ARG A 207 7.41 -12.52 4.01
CA ARG A 207 8.03 -11.36 4.66
C ARG A 207 7.00 -10.50 5.39
N MET A 208 5.82 -10.30 4.81
CA MET A 208 4.74 -9.53 5.41
C MET A 208 4.17 -10.19 6.67
N LYS A 209 4.03 -11.52 6.69
CA LYS A 209 3.63 -12.31 7.88
C LYS A 209 4.59 -12.21 9.07
N LYS A 210 5.85 -11.79 8.85
CA LYS A 210 6.83 -11.54 9.94
C LYS A 210 6.68 -10.16 10.57
N ARG A 211 5.91 -9.26 9.96
CA ARG A 211 5.63 -7.93 10.52
C ARG A 211 4.48 -8.05 11.52
N ASN A 212 4.55 -7.32 12.62
CA ASN A 212 3.38 -7.18 13.47
C ASN A 212 2.26 -6.46 12.68
N PRO A 213 0.98 -6.82 12.90
CA PRO A 213 -0.14 -6.27 12.15
C PRO A 213 -0.36 -4.79 12.47
N ARG A 214 -1.04 -4.06 11.56
CA ARG A 214 -1.46 -2.67 11.76
C ARG A 214 -2.69 -2.56 12.67
N LYS A 215 -2.60 -3.19 13.84
CA LYS A 215 -3.60 -3.17 14.90
C LYS A 215 -2.87 -3.03 16.23
N LEU A 216 -3.42 -2.19 17.10
CA LEU A 216 -2.99 -2.07 18.49
C LEU A 216 -4.00 -2.77 19.38
N TRP A 217 -3.49 -3.33 20.48
CA TRP A 217 -4.25 -3.91 21.57
C TRP A 217 -3.76 -3.31 22.87
N HIS A 218 -4.72 -2.92 23.69
CA HIS A 218 -4.48 -2.54 25.07
C HIS A 218 -4.01 -3.75 25.89
N ARG A 219 -2.85 -3.64 26.57
CA ARG A 219 -2.30 -4.70 27.44
C ARG A 219 -1.65 -4.12 28.70
N SER A 220 -1.62 -4.94 29.75
CA SER A 220 -0.82 -4.69 30.95
C SER A 220 0.53 -5.40 30.88
N CYS A 221 1.52 -4.84 31.59
CA CYS A 221 2.86 -5.41 31.72
C CYS A 221 2.82 -6.82 32.33
N MET A 222 3.52 -7.76 31.70
CA MET A 222 3.60 -9.16 32.13
C MET A 222 4.81 -9.44 33.04
N CYS A 223 5.41 -8.40 33.63
CA CYS A 223 6.58 -8.56 34.49
C CYS A 223 6.20 -8.97 35.92
N GLU A 224 6.80 -10.08 36.36
CA GLU A 224 6.65 -10.70 37.69
C GLU A 224 8.00 -10.80 38.44
N LEU A 225 9.07 -10.21 37.85
CA LEU A 225 10.43 -10.26 38.37
C LEU A 225 10.59 -9.38 39.62
N LYS A 226 11.03 -9.99 40.73
CA LYS A 226 11.05 -9.36 42.07
C LYS A 226 12.16 -8.33 42.26
N ASN A 227 13.18 -8.36 41.39
CA ASN A 227 14.31 -7.44 41.35
C ASN A 227 14.02 -6.13 40.61
N HIS A 228 12.86 -6.00 39.97
CA HIS A 228 12.47 -4.77 39.28
C HIS A 228 11.78 -3.77 40.22
N LEU A 229 11.64 -2.51 39.78
CA LEU A 229 11.03 -1.39 40.54
C LEU A 229 9.66 -1.68 41.21
N HIS A 230 8.89 -2.66 40.73
CA HIS A 230 7.60 -3.05 41.31
C HIS A 230 7.72 -4.10 42.45
N GLY A 231 8.93 -4.57 42.73
CA GLY A 231 9.23 -5.52 43.80
C GLY A 231 8.40 -6.81 43.67
N THR A 232 7.84 -7.27 44.78
CA THR A 232 7.02 -8.49 44.84
C THR A 232 5.61 -8.35 44.23
N GLN A 233 5.19 -7.16 43.81
CA GLN A 233 3.90 -6.94 43.14
C GLN A 233 4.06 -7.06 41.62
N LYS A 234 3.01 -7.46 40.92
CA LYS A 234 2.98 -7.39 39.45
C LYS A 234 3.07 -5.93 38.99
N CYS A 235 3.81 -5.67 37.92
CA CYS A 235 3.85 -4.35 37.29
C CYS A 235 2.45 -3.89 36.86
N LYS A 236 2.01 -2.72 37.33
CA LYS A 236 0.67 -2.14 37.04
C LYS A 236 0.62 -1.29 35.77
N ASN A 237 1.71 -1.21 35.00
CA ASN A 237 1.76 -0.36 33.81
C ASN A 237 0.97 -0.96 32.65
N GLU A 238 0.17 -0.13 31.99
CA GLU A 238 -0.63 -0.47 30.81
C GLU A 238 -0.15 0.32 29.59
N PHE A 239 -0.32 -0.26 28.40
CA PHE A 239 0.16 0.30 27.14
C PHE A 239 -0.53 -0.32 25.92
N GLU A 240 -0.51 0.41 24.81
CA GLU A 240 -0.89 -0.11 23.50
C GLU A 240 0.27 -0.87 22.86
N THR A 241 0.00 -2.06 22.31
CA THR A 241 1.02 -2.87 21.64
C THR A 241 0.46 -3.62 20.44
N SER A 242 1.33 -4.01 19.51
CA SER A 242 0.97 -4.78 18.31
C SER A 242 1.03 -6.31 18.51
N TYR A 243 1.12 -6.76 19.76
CA TYR A 243 1.10 -8.17 20.17
C TYR A 243 -0.27 -8.55 20.74
N SER A 244 -1.10 -9.26 19.96
CA SER A 244 -2.44 -9.73 20.39
C SER A 244 -2.38 -10.52 21.71
N PRO A 245 -3.38 -10.40 22.62
CA PRO A 245 -3.47 -11.20 23.85
C PRO A 245 -3.29 -12.71 23.65
N ASP A 246 -3.69 -13.25 22.51
CA ASP A 246 -3.60 -14.69 22.15
C ASP A 246 -2.16 -15.16 21.84
N ARG A 247 -1.20 -14.23 21.77
CA ARG A 247 0.21 -14.53 21.50
C ARG A 247 0.92 -15.05 22.77
N PRO A 248 1.76 -16.09 22.65
CA PRO A 248 2.46 -16.69 23.79
C PRO A 248 3.64 -15.83 24.30
N GLU A 249 4.09 -14.83 23.55
CA GLU A 249 5.21 -13.98 23.96
C GLU A 249 4.86 -13.10 25.17
N ILE A 250 5.79 -13.04 26.13
CA ILE A 250 5.72 -12.17 27.31
C ILE A 250 6.03 -10.74 26.88
N VAL A 251 5.17 -9.78 27.25
CA VAL A 251 5.34 -8.36 26.90
C VAL A 251 5.54 -7.53 28.15
N TYR A 252 6.73 -6.95 28.30
CA TYR A 252 7.06 -6.00 29.37
C TYR A 252 6.79 -4.56 28.92
N CYS A 253 6.51 -3.68 29.87
CA CYS A 253 6.59 -2.24 29.62
C CYS A 253 8.06 -1.83 29.42
N GLU A 254 8.29 -0.68 28.80
CA GLU A 254 9.62 -0.14 28.49
C GLU A 254 10.57 -0.20 29.70
N THR A 255 10.14 0.29 30.87
CA THR A 255 10.95 0.32 32.10
C THR A 255 11.31 -1.09 32.61
N CYS A 256 10.43 -2.07 32.48
CA CYS A 256 10.72 -3.45 32.90
C CYS A 256 11.57 -4.20 31.87
N TYR A 257 11.43 -3.88 30.59
CA TYR A 257 12.29 -4.42 29.53
C TYR A 257 13.72 -3.89 29.66
N GLN A 258 13.89 -2.59 29.96
CA GLN A 258 15.21 -1.98 30.15
C GLN A 258 16.00 -2.64 31.31
N GLN A 259 15.35 -2.95 32.44
CA GLN A 259 15.98 -3.61 33.60
C GLN A 259 16.38 -5.08 33.38
N GLU A 260 15.87 -5.74 32.32
CA GLU A 260 16.22 -7.13 31.98
C GLU A 260 17.32 -7.19 30.90
N VAL A 261 17.47 -6.13 30.10
CA VAL A 261 18.38 -6.08 28.94
C VAL A 261 19.65 -5.25 29.20
N TYR A 262 19.66 -4.39 30.21
CA TYR A 262 20.77 -3.52 30.61
C TYR A 262 21.10 -3.63 32.10
#